data_AF-A0A2M7BHE8-F1
#
_entry.id   AF-A0A2M7BHE8-F1
#
_cell.length_a   1.000
_cell.length_b   1.000
_cell.length_c   1.000
_cell.angle_alpha   90.00
_cell.angle_beta   90.00
_cell.angle_gamma   90.00
#
_symmetry.space_group_name_H-M   'P 1'
#
loop_
_entity.id
_entity.type
_entity.pdbx_description
1 polymer ?
#
loop_
_entity_poly.entity_id
_entity_poly.type
_entity_poly.pdbx_seq_one_letter_code
_entity_poly.pdbx_strand_id
1 'polypeptide(L)'
;PLSIVRGWKYSGNDSIYIPAAFALLFTLLTLGLLLCALMFLRRRIQGYLAAMILLGTPLFIMMGASQLADVPLAFFMLATLVLLFLPARSPGNRSGALVLSGIAAGLCAWTKNEGLLFLLIVYLLLAGARIDDRDRTGLVRTAAVLLLTPAGYFFVYVLTPLDLGYHLATSLNRLFLQLWPSVIFLFFMVAGAPERAASAGERPGPGAGPGSSMPEKRRRRRVR
;
A
#
# COMPACT_ATOMS: atom_id res chain seq x y z
N PRO A 1 -13.58 16.27 -2.08
CA PRO A 1 -14.07 17.67 -2.13
C PRO A 1 -13.89 18.34 -3.50
N LEU A 2 -12.67 18.39 -4.08
CA LEU A 2 -12.45 19.11 -5.34
C LEU A 2 -13.21 18.50 -6.53
N SER A 3 -13.33 17.17 -6.62
CA SER A 3 -14.10 16.49 -7.67
C SER A 3 -15.60 16.83 -7.61
N ILE A 4 -16.13 17.01 -6.40
CA ILE A 4 -17.53 17.41 -6.18
C ILE A 4 -17.74 18.86 -6.63
N VAL A 5 -16.86 19.76 -6.22
CA VAL A 5 -16.91 21.19 -6.61
C VAL A 5 -16.81 21.33 -8.13
N ARG A 6 -15.94 20.55 -8.79
CA ARG A 6 -15.89 20.51 -10.26
C ARG A 6 -17.20 20.00 -10.86
N GLY A 7 -17.81 18.99 -10.26
CA GLY A 7 -19.13 18.51 -10.64
C GLY A 7 -20.19 19.62 -10.57
N TRP A 8 -20.24 20.39 -9.48
CA TRP A 8 -21.15 21.53 -9.35
C TRP A 8 -20.88 22.59 -10.41
N LYS A 9 -19.61 22.90 -10.67
CA LYS A 9 -19.21 23.83 -11.73
C LYS A 9 -19.70 23.38 -13.12
N TYR A 10 -19.61 22.09 -13.43
CA TYR A 10 -20.11 21.55 -14.69
C TYR A 10 -21.63 21.49 -14.75
N SER A 11 -22.29 21.24 -13.62
CA SER A 11 -23.75 21.23 -13.51
C SER A 11 -24.35 22.64 -13.45
N GLY A 12 -23.54 23.68 -13.21
CA GLY A 12 -23.98 25.05 -13.00
C GLY A 12 -24.77 25.27 -11.70
N ASN A 13 -24.80 24.31 -10.78
CA ASN A 13 -25.57 24.38 -9.54
C ASN A 13 -24.95 23.51 -8.43
N ASP A 14 -25.19 23.88 -7.18
CA ASP A 14 -24.69 23.24 -5.96
C ASP A 14 -25.61 22.10 -5.49
N SER A 15 -25.91 21.18 -6.41
CA SER A 15 -26.88 20.12 -6.16
C SER A 15 -26.36 19.01 -5.23
N ILE A 16 -27.22 18.52 -4.34
CA ILE A 16 -26.94 17.37 -3.46
C ILE A 16 -26.72 16.05 -4.21
N TYR A 17 -27.18 15.94 -5.46
CA TYR A 17 -27.12 14.70 -6.23
C TYR A 17 -25.70 14.31 -6.62
N ILE A 18 -24.81 15.28 -6.87
CA ILE A 18 -23.43 15.01 -7.30
C ILE A 18 -22.65 14.27 -6.20
N PRO A 19 -22.53 14.81 -4.96
CA PRO A 19 -21.90 14.08 -3.87
C PRO A 19 -22.54 12.70 -3.60
N ALA A 20 -23.87 12.62 -3.63
CA ALA A 20 -24.60 11.37 -3.38
C ALA A 20 -24.29 10.31 -4.45
N ALA A 21 -24.21 10.69 -5.72
CA ALA A 21 -23.86 9.80 -6.82
C ALA A 21 -22.43 9.26 -6.66
N PHE A 22 -21.46 10.10 -6.28
CA PHE A 22 -20.08 9.65 -6.00
C PHE A 22 -20.03 8.64 -4.83
N ALA A 23 -20.75 8.93 -3.75
CA ALA A 23 -20.80 8.07 -2.57
C ALA A 23 -21.42 6.69 -2.91
N LEU A 24 -22.56 6.70 -3.62
CA LEU A 24 -23.22 5.48 -4.10
C LEU A 24 -22.30 4.68 -5.04
N LEU A 25 -21.68 5.35 -6.01
CA LEU A 25 -20.81 4.72 -7.00
C LEU A 25 -19.67 3.95 -6.32
N PHE A 26 -18.90 4.58 -5.42
CA PHE A 26 -17.78 3.91 -4.76
C PHE A 26 -18.24 2.82 -3.79
N THR A 27 -19.39 2.99 -3.14
CA THR A 27 -19.98 1.95 -2.28
C THR A 27 -20.33 0.69 -3.10
N LEU A 28 -21.01 0.87 -4.23
CA LEU A 28 -21.38 -0.22 -5.14
C LEU A 28 -20.16 -0.84 -5.81
N LEU A 29 -19.18 -0.04 -6.22
CA LEU A 29 -17.91 -0.54 -6.79
C LEU A 29 -17.13 -1.37 -5.77
N THR A 30 -17.07 -0.96 -4.50
CA THR A 30 -16.40 -1.73 -3.44
C THR A 30 -17.08 -3.08 -3.24
N LEU A 31 -18.41 -3.07 -3.12
CA LEU A 31 -19.20 -4.29 -2.94
C LEU A 31 -19.08 -5.23 -4.15
N GLY A 32 -19.27 -4.69 -5.36
CA GLY A 32 -19.19 -5.43 -6.61
C GLY A 32 -17.79 -6.00 -6.84
N LEU A 33 -16.74 -5.24 -6.54
CA LEU A 33 -15.37 -5.70 -6.63
C LEU A 33 -15.10 -6.84 -5.65
N LEU A 34 -15.54 -6.74 -4.39
CA LEU A 34 -15.38 -7.80 -3.39
C LEU A 34 -16.07 -9.09 -3.85
N LEU A 35 -17.33 -8.97 -4.28
CA LEU A 35 -18.13 -10.07 -4.79
C LEU A 35 -17.44 -10.75 -5.98
N CYS A 36 -17.14 -10.00 -7.04
CA CYS A 36 -16.52 -10.51 -8.25
C CYS A 36 -15.13 -11.11 -7.99
N ALA A 37 -14.30 -10.44 -7.19
CA ALA A 37 -12.96 -10.91 -6.87
C ALA A 37 -12.99 -12.25 -6.13
N LEU A 38 -13.86 -12.41 -5.14
CA LEU A 38 -13.96 -13.65 -4.37
C LEU A 38 -14.60 -14.78 -5.16
N MET A 39 -15.59 -14.47 -6.01
CA MET A 39 -16.15 -15.46 -6.94
C MET A 39 -15.08 -15.99 -7.90
N PHE A 40 -14.16 -15.12 -8.35
CA PHE A 40 -13.09 -15.49 -9.29
C PHE A 40 -11.90 -16.18 -8.61
N LEU A 41 -11.41 -15.64 -7.49
CA LEU A 41 -10.20 -16.14 -6.80
C LEU A 41 -10.45 -17.39 -5.95
N ARG A 42 -11.70 -17.58 -5.48
CA ARG A 42 -12.08 -18.66 -4.58
C ARG A 42 -13.26 -19.49 -5.10
N ARG A 43 -14.47 -19.29 -4.57
CA ARG A 43 -15.71 -20.02 -4.92
C ARG A 43 -16.89 -19.06 -4.91
N ARG A 44 -17.91 -19.32 -5.75
CA ARG A 44 -19.12 -18.50 -5.86
C ARG A 44 -19.80 -18.22 -4.52
N ILE A 45 -19.93 -19.25 -3.69
CA ILE A 45 -20.55 -19.16 -2.36
C ILE A 45 -19.81 -18.16 -1.46
N GLN A 46 -18.47 -18.18 -1.47
CA GLN A 46 -17.69 -17.25 -0.65
C GLN A 46 -17.85 -15.80 -1.10
N GLY A 47 -17.99 -15.56 -2.41
CA GLY A 47 -18.31 -14.23 -2.94
C GLY A 47 -19.66 -13.72 -2.44
N TYR A 48 -20.72 -14.53 -2.58
CA TYR A 48 -22.05 -14.14 -2.10
C TYR A 48 -22.07 -13.93 -0.58
N LEU A 49 -21.45 -14.83 0.19
CA LEU A 49 -21.38 -14.68 1.65
C LEU A 49 -20.65 -13.40 2.06
N ALA A 50 -19.50 -13.09 1.45
CA ALA A 50 -18.76 -11.87 1.75
C ALA A 50 -19.56 -10.60 1.39
N ALA A 51 -20.24 -10.60 0.25
CA ALA A 51 -21.11 -9.50 -0.16
C ALA A 51 -22.29 -9.31 0.80
N MET A 52 -22.93 -10.42 1.24
CA MET A 52 -24.01 -10.40 2.21
C MET A 52 -23.55 -9.89 3.58
N ILE A 53 -22.36 -10.30 4.05
CA ILE A 53 -21.77 -9.80 5.30
C ILE A 53 -21.50 -8.30 5.20
N LEU A 54 -20.91 -7.84 4.09
CA LEU A 54 -20.59 -6.43 3.91
C LEU A 54 -21.87 -5.57 3.82
N LEU A 55 -22.87 -6.02 3.06
CA LEU A 55 -24.20 -5.37 3.01
C LEU A 55 -24.91 -5.39 4.36
N GLY A 56 -24.77 -6.48 5.11
CA GLY A 56 -25.33 -6.63 6.45
C GLY A 56 -24.59 -5.83 7.53
N THR A 57 -23.48 -5.15 7.19
CA THR A 57 -22.71 -4.33 8.12
C THR A 57 -23.24 -2.89 8.12
N PRO A 58 -23.97 -2.43 9.16
CA PRO A 58 -24.63 -1.12 9.13
C PRO A 58 -23.65 0.05 8.99
N LEU A 59 -22.46 -0.08 9.60
CA LEU A 59 -21.40 0.91 9.48
C LEU A 59 -20.95 1.12 8.04
N PHE A 60 -20.87 0.06 7.23
CA PHE A 60 -20.47 0.20 5.83
C PHE A 60 -21.52 0.96 5.02
N ILE A 61 -22.80 0.66 5.22
CA ILE A 61 -23.90 1.37 4.54
C ILE A 61 -23.97 2.83 4.97
N MET A 62 -23.85 3.09 6.28
CA MET A 62 -23.90 4.44 6.83
C MET A 62 -22.72 5.28 6.34
N MET A 63 -21.49 4.76 6.43
CA MET A 63 -20.28 5.47 5.95
C MET A 63 -20.30 5.60 4.42
N GLY A 64 -20.79 4.58 3.71
CA GLY A 64 -21.02 4.55 2.26
C GLY A 64 -21.93 5.68 1.78
N ALA A 65 -22.97 6.01 2.55
CA ALA A 65 -23.89 7.11 2.27
C ALA A 65 -23.36 8.48 2.73
N SER A 66 -22.37 8.52 3.60
CA SER A 66 -21.90 9.75 4.28
C SER A 66 -20.94 10.63 3.45
N GLN A 67 -20.76 10.35 2.16
CA GLN A 67 -19.92 11.14 1.23
C GLN A 67 -18.46 11.33 1.69
N LEU A 68 -17.96 10.37 2.48
CA LEU A 68 -16.62 10.41 3.07
C LEU A 68 -15.56 9.92 2.07
N ALA A 69 -14.35 10.48 2.19
CA ALA A 69 -13.19 10.05 1.41
C ALA A 69 -12.73 8.62 1.75
N ASP A 70 -13.19 8.07 2.87
CA ASP A 70 -12.97 6.71 3.31
C ASP A 70 -13.55 5.65 2.36
N VAL A 71 -14.65 5.97 1.67
CA VAL A 71 -15.32 5.02 0.76
C VAL A 71 -14.48 4.80 -0.52
N PRO A 72 -14.02 5.85 -1.24
CA PRO A 72 -13.04 5.67 -2.32
C PRO A 72 -11.72 5.06 -1.85
N LEU A 73 -11.25 5.41 -0.65
CA LEU A 73 -10.03 4.84 -0.08
C LEU A 73 -10.14 3.31 0.05
N ALA A 74 -11.22 2.83 0.67
CA ALA A 74 -11.49 1.40 0.84
C ALA A 74 -11.57 0.66 -0.51
N PHE A 75 -12.22 1.27 -1.51
CA PHE A 75 -12.25 0.73 -2.87
C PHE A 75 -10.85 0.53 -3.46
N PHE A 76 -10.00 1.57 -3.43
CA PHE A 76 -8.65 1.49 -4.02
C PHE A 76 -7.72 0.55 -3.25
N MET A 77 -7.85 0.47 -1.91
CA MET A 77 -7.16 -0.55 -1.12
C MET A 77 -7.55 -1.96 -1.55
N LEU A 78 -8.85 -2.24 -1.66
CA LEU A 78 -9.36 -3.54 -2.09
C LEU A 78 -8.91 -3.87 -3.53
N ALA A 79 -8.99 -2.91 -4.45
CA ALA A 79 -8.55 -3.08 -5.84
C ALA A 79 -7.06 -3.43 -5.92
N THR A 80 -6.22 -2.75 -5.15
CA THR A 80 -4.79 -3.06 -5.07
C THR A 80 -4.56 -4.51 -4.65
N LEU A 81 -5.20 -4.95 -3.57
CA LEU A 81 -5.04 -6.32 -3.07
C LEU A 81 -5.55 -7.35 -4.08
N VAL A 82 -6.76 -7.15 -4.62
CA VAL A 82 -7.34 -8.06 -5.62
C VAL A 82 -6.42 -8.22 -6.82
N LEU A 83 -5.89 -7.12 -7.35
CA LEU A 83 -5.00 -7.14 -8.52
C LEU A 83 -3.65 -7.78 -8.21
N LEU A 84 -3.14 -7.68 -6.98
CA LEU A 84 -1.92 -8.40 -6.56
C LEU A 84 -2.14 -9.93 -6.49
N PHE A 85 -3.33 -10.38 -6.11
CA PHE A 85 -3.66 -11.82 -6.02
C PHE A 85 -4.17 -12.43 -7.33
N LEU A 86 -4.59 -11.60 -8.30
CA LEU A 86 -5.15 -12.06 -9.58
C LEU A 86 -4.19 -12.95 -10.41
N PRO A 87 -2.89 -12.60 -10.57
CA PRO A 87 -1.95 -13.40 -11.36
C PRO A 87 -1.72 -14.82 -10.83
N ALA A 88 -1.98 -15.08 -9.54
CA ALA A 88 -1.84 -16.42 -8.96
C ALA A 88 -2.86 -17.43 -9.54
N ARG A 89 -3.94 -16.94 -10.15
CA ARG A 89 -4.96 -17.77 -10.81
C ARG A 89 -4.93 -17.68 -12.33
N SER A 90 -4.46 -16.56 -12.89
CA SER A 90 -4.31 -16.36 -14.33
C SER A 90 -2.92 -15.78 -14.63
N PRO A 91 -1.89 -16.65 -14.86
CA PRO A 91 -0.52 -16.21 -15.06
C PRO A 91 -0.31 -15.37 -16.33
N GLY A 92 -1.22 -15.50 -17.31
CA GLY A 92 -1.06 -14.94 -18.66
C GLY A 92 -0.97 -13.42 -18.74
N ASN A 93 -1.40 -12.68 -17.71
CA ASN A 93 -1.32 -11.21 -17.68
C ASN A 93 -0.76 -10.66 -16.35
N ARG A 94 0.31 -11.28 -15.84
CA ARG A 94 0.93 -10.90 -14.57
C ARG A 94 1.39 -9.43 -14.54
N SER A 95 2.08 -8.98 -15.59
CA SER A 95 2.64 -7.63 -15.63
C SER A 95 1.56 -6.56 -15.67
N GLY A 96 0.49 -6.76 -16.46
CA GLY A 96 -0.64 -5.82 -16.51
C GLY A 96 -1.34 -5.67 -15.17
N ALA A 97 -1.58 -6.78 -14.46
CA ALA A 97 -2.19 -6.76 -13.14
C ALA A 97 -1.32 -6.05 -12.09
N LEU A 98 0.01 -6.21 -12.14
CA LEU A 98 0.95 -5.51 -11.25
C LEU A 98 1.00 -3.99 -11.53
N VAL A 99 0.95 -3.59 -12.80
CA VAL A 99 0.89 -2.16 -13.14
C VAL A 99 -0.43 -1.55 -12.64
N LEU A 100 -1.55 -2.24 -12.87
CA LEU A 100 -2.86 -1.78 -12.39
C LEU A 100 -2.92 -1.74 -10.86
N SER A 101 -2.31 -2.70 -10.16
CA SER A 101 -2.25 -2.67 -8.69
C SER A 101 -1.41 -1.50 -8.19
N GLY A 102 -0.30 -1.17 -8.86
CA GLY A 102 0.50 0.03 -8.58
C GLY A 102 -0.28 1.33 -8.80
N ILE A 103 -1.05 1.43 -9.90
CA ILE A 103 -1.93 2.57 -10.16
C ILE A 103 -3.01 2.68 -9.08
N ALA A 104 -3.66 1.57 -8.72
CA ALA A 104 -4.67 1.55 -7.66
C ALA A 104 -4.08 1.96 -6.30
N ALA A 105 -2.89 1.48 -5.96
CA ALA A 105 -2.17 1.86 -4.75
C ALA A 105 -1.82 3.36 -4.75
N GLY A 106 -1.37 3.90 -5.88
CA GLY A 106 -1.10 5.33 -6.04
C GLY A 106 -2.35 6.18 -5.87
N LEU A 107 -3.49 5.77 -6.43
CA LEU A 107 -4.78 6.43 -6.24
C LEU A 107 -5.27 6.35 -4.78
N CYS A 108 -5.03 5.22 -4.11
CA CYS A 108 -5.27 5.06 -2.68
C CYS A 108 -4.47 6.10 -1.87
N ALA A 109 -3.16 6.19 -2.12
CA ALA A 109 -2.27 7.15 -1.49
C ALA A 109 -2.65 8.62 -1.79
N TRP A 110 -3.17 8.90 -2.98
CA TRP A 110 -3.68 10.22 -3.34
C TRP A 110 -4.98 10.61 -2.59
N THR A 111 -5.75 9.62 -2.15
CA THR A 111 -7.09 9.86 -1.58
C THR A 111 -7.04 10.35 -0.13
N LYS A 112 -6.25 9.68 0.73
CA LYS A 112 -6.03 10.06 2.14
C LYS A 112 -4.61 9.64 2.56
N ASN A 113 -4.09 10.27 3.61
CA ASN A 113 -2.76 9.98 4.16
C ASN A 113 -2.59 8.51 4.58
N GLU A 114 -3.66 7.86 5.06
CA GLU A 114 -3.69 6.43 5.39
C GLU A 114 -3.36 5.55 4.17
N GLY A 115 -3.70 6.01 2.96
CA GLY A 115 -3.35 5.33 1.72
C GLY A 115 -1.85 5.33 1.43
N LEU A 116 -1.10 6.35 1.86
CA LEU A 116 0.37 6.34 1.78
C LEU A 116 0.95 5.26 2.68
N LEU A 117 0.44 5.14 3.91
CA LEU A 117 0.87 4.07 4.82
C LEU A 117 0.59 2.69 4.22
N PHE A 118 -0.61 2.49 3.65
CA PHE A 118 -0.95 1.26 2.94
C PHE A 118 0.01 0.98 1.77
N LEU A 119 0.33 1.99 0.94
CA LEU A 119 1.27 1.85 -0.17
C LEU A 119 2.68 1.45 0.32
N LEU A 120 3.17 2.05 1.40
CA LEU A 120 4.46 1.69 2.02
C LEU A 120 4.43 0.24 2.51
N ILE A 121 3.36 -0.20 3.17
CA ILE A 121 3.22 -1.60 3.62
C ILE A 121 3.24 -2.55 2.43
N VAL A 122 2.46 -2.27 1.38
CA VAL A 122 2.44 -3.09 0.16
C VAL A 122 3.82 -3.14 -0.49
N TYR A 123 4.52 -2.00 -0.61
CA TYR A 123 5.88 -1.95 -1.12
C TYR A 123 6.83 -2.83 -0.30
N LEU A 124 6.79 -2.71 1.04
CA LEU A 124 7.65 -3.50 1.92
C LEU A 124 7.36 -5.00 1.84
N LEU A 125 6.09 -5.40 1.70
CA LEU A 125 5.72 -6.81 1.50
C LEU A 125 6.24 -7.37 0.18
N LEU A 126 6.31 -6.55 -0.88
CA LEU A 126 6.81 -6.95 -2.18
C LEU A 126 8.35 -6.93 -2.27
N ALA A 127 8.98 -5.91 -1.68
CA ALA A 127 10.43 -5.70 -1.70
C ALA A 127 11.16 -6.54 -0.62
N GLY A 128 10.44 -6.92 0.45
CA GLY A 128 10.97 -7.56 1.65
C GLY A 128 11.61 -6.55 2.60
N ALA A 129 11.73 -6.92 3.88
CA ALA A 129 12.49 -6.17 4.88
C ALA A 129 13.88 -6.79 5.03
N ARG A 130 14.95 -5.99 4.93
CA ARG A 130 16.32 -6.41 5.24
C ARG A 130 17.00 -5.34 6.07
N ILE A 131 17.52 -5.75 7.22
CA ILE A 131 18.29 -4.90 8.11
C ILE A 131 19.70 -5.48 8.15
N ASP A 132 20.67 -4.71 7.68
CA ASP A 132 22.08 -5.07 7.81
C ASP A 132 22.55 -4.74 9.25
N ASP A 133 23.40 -5.59 9.83
CA ASP A 133 23.88 -5.40 11.22
C ASP A 133 24.64 -4.09 11.37
N ARG A 134 25.27 -3.62 10.28
CA ARG A 134 25.98 -2.33 10.20
C ARG A 134 25.05 -1.13 10.38
N ASP A 135 23.80 -1.23 9.96
CA ASP A 135 22.82 -0.15 9.98
C ASP A 135 21.98 -0.14 11.27
N ARG A 136 22.02 -1.24 12.04
CA ARG A 136 21.22 -1.42 13.27
C ARG A 136 21.41 -0.29 14.28
N THR A 137 22.64 0.18 14.47
CA THR A 137 22.92 1.28 15.41
C THR A 137 22.33 2.60 14.91
N GLY A 138 22.36 2.86 13.60
CA GLY A 138 21.73 4.04 12.99
C GLY A 138 20.21 3.99 13.09
N LEU A 139 19.62 2.82 12.80
CA LEU A 139 18.19 2.55 12.93
C LEU A 139 17.69 2.76 14.36
N VAL A 140 18.40 2.21 15.36
CA VAL A 140 18.03 2.37 16.78
C VAL A 140 18.08 3.85 17.19
N ARG A 141 19.08 4.61 16.76
CA ARG A 141 19.18 6.05 17.04
C ARG A 141 18.04 6.83 16.41
N THR A 142 17.76 6.59 15.13
CA THR A 142 16.64 7.24 14.42
C THR A 142 15.30 6.89 15.05
N ALA A 143 15.08 5.62 15.41
CA ALA A 143 13.88 5.17 16.12
C ALA A 143 13.77 5.81 17.51
N ALA A 144 14.88 5.91 18.26
CA ALA A 144 14.89 6.55 19.57
C ALA A 144 14.50 8.03 19.48
N VAL A 145 15.01 8.79 18.50
CA VAL A 145 14.62 10.20 18.27
C VAL A 145 13.14 10.31 17.88
N LEU A 146 12.67 9.41 17.01
CA LEU A 146 11.27 9.34 16.60
C LEU A 146 10.32 9.01 17.76
N LEU A 147 10.76 8.28 18.78
CA LEU A 147 9.98 7.96 19.98
C LEU A 147 10.10 9.05 21.05
N LEU A 148 11.27 9.65 21.21
CA LEU A 148 11.51 10.69 22.20
C LEU A 148 10.72 11.98 21.88
N THR A 149 10.56 12.29 20.59
CA THR A 149 9.80 13.46 20.13
C THR A 149 8.33 13.42 20.60
N PRO A 150 7.50 12.41 20.27
CA PRO A 150 6.13 12.33 20.77
C PRO A 150 6.06 12.13 22.28
N ALA A 151 7.06 11.50 22.93
CA ALA A 151 7.12 11.42 24.39
C ALA A 151 7.26 12.82 25.03
N GLY A 152 8.10 13.70 24.45
CA GLY A 152 8.20 15.10 24.90
C GLY A 152 6.88 15.85 24.76
N TYR A 153 6.19 15.70 23.62
CA TYR A 153 4.85 16.28 23.43
C TYR A 153 3.82 15.73 24.43
N PHE A 154 3.87 14.43 24.72
CA PHE A 154 3.01 13.81 25.73
C PHE A 154 3.20 14.46 27.11
N PHE A 155 4.44 14.68 27.56
CA PHE A 155 4.70 15.39 28.81
C PHE A 155 4.17 16.82 28.80
N VAL A 156 4.33 17.55 27.70
CA VAL A 156 3.76 18.90 27.57
C VAL A 156 2.24 18.87 27.68
N TYR A 157 1.57 17.90 27.05
CA TYR A 157 0.10 17.77 27.13
C TYR A 157 -0.41 17.44 28.53
N VAL A 158 0.36 16.69 29.33
CA VAL A 158 -0.02 16.31 30.70
C VAL A 158 0.26 17.43 31.71
N LEU A 159 1.36 18.16 31.54
CA LEU A 159 1.80 19.19 32.47
C LEU A 159 1.13 20.55 32.24
N THR A 160 0.68 20.82 31.01
CA THR A 160 0.10 22.12 30.66
C THR A 160 -1.37 22.16 31.07
N PRO A 161 -1.83 23.15 31.86
CA PRO A 161 -3.21 23.25 32.33
C PRO A 161 -4.20 23.76 31.25
N LEU A 162 -3.82 23.70 29.98
CA LEU A 162 -4.63 24.19 28.87
C LEU A 162 -5.53 23.07 28.33
N ASP A 163 -6.60 23.45 27.62
CA ASP A 163 -7.56 22.49 27.08
C ASP A 163 -6.87 21.45 26.18
N LEU A 164 -6.90 20.19 26.62
CA LEU A 164 -6.19 19.10 25.96
C LEU A 164 -6.70 18.87 24.53
N GLY A 165 -8.00 19.05 24.31
CA GLY A 165 -8.63 18.88 22.99
C GLY A 165 -8.12 19.91 21.99
N TYR A 166 -8.09 21.18 22.39
CA TYR A 166 -7.55 22.27 21.56
C TYR A 166 -6.05 22.10 21.29
N HIS A 167 -5.30 21.70 22.31
CA HIS A 167 -3.86 21.44 22.18
C HIS A 167 -3.57 20.31 21.21
N LEU A 168 -4.26 19.17 21.33
CA LEU A 168 -4.12 18.05 20.40
C LEU A 168 -4.53 18.46 18.99
N ALA A 169 -5.68 19.12 18.81
CA ALA A 169 -6.17 19.50 17.48
C ALA A 169 -5.20 20.42 16.71
N THR A 170 -4.52 21.33 17.41
CA THR A 170 -3.64 22.34 16.79
C THR A 170 -2.20 21.86 16.55
N SER A 171 -1.71 20.92 17.36
CA SER A 171 -0.31 20.47 17.35
C SER A 171 -0.13 19.09 16.72
N LEU A 172 -1.13 18.21 16.77
CA LEU A 172 -1.04 16.83 16.24
C LEU A 172 -0.73 16.82 14.74
N ASN A 173 -1.38 17.69 13.95
CA ASN A 173 -1.08 17.82 12.52
C ASN A 173 0.38 18.20 12.26
N ARG A 174 0.95 19.08 13.10
CA ARG A 174 2.33 19.54 12.98
C ARG A 174 3.31 18.44 13.39
N LEU A 175 3.00 17.74 14.47
CA LEU A 175 3.77 16.59 14.95
C LEU A 175 3.82 15.49 13.87
N PHE A 176 2.69 15.17 13.24
CA PHE A 176 2.65 14.22 12.13
C PHE A 176 3.54 14.68 10.97
N LEU A 177 3.43 15.94 10.54
CA LEU A 177 4.26 16.48 9.46
C LEU A 177 5.76 16.50 9.80
N GLN A 178 6.11 16.72 11.07
CA GLN A 178 7.50 16.71 11.53
C GLN A 178 8.09 15.30 11.54
N LEU A 179 7.31 14.30 11.96
CA LEU A 179 7.77 12.90 12.04
C LEU A 179 7.79 12.22 10.67
N TRP A 180 6.94 12.66 9.73
CA TRP A 180 6.73 11.98 8.45
C TRP A 180 8.00 11.76 7.62
N PRO A 181 8.89 12.76 7.41
CA PRO A 181 10.12 12.57 6.64
C PRO A 181 11.05 11.53 7.26
N SER A 182 11.15 11.52 8.60
CA SER A 182 11.98 10.58 9.34
C SER A 182 11.42 9.15 9.28
N VAL A 183 10.10 8.99 9.29
CA VAL A 183 9.45 7.68 9.08
C VAL A 183 9.73 7.15 7.67
N ILE A 184 9.65 8.01 6.63
CA ILE A 184 9.97 7.63 5.25
C ILE A 184 11.44 7.22 5.13
N PHE A 185 12.35 7.99 5.74
CA PHE A 185 13.77 7.65 5.75
C PHE A 185 14.03 6.29 6.42
N LEU A 186 13.46 6.06 7.61
CA LEU A 186 13.58 4.80 8.32
C LEU A 186 13.01 3.63 7.50
N PHE A 187 11.89 3.85 6.82
CA PHE A 187 11.26 2.87 5.95
C PHE A 187 12.20 2.40 4.83
N PHE A 188 12.80 3.32 4.07
CA PHE A 188 13.70 2.96 2.97
C PHE A 188 15.02 2.35 3.45
N MET A 189 15.45 2.64 4.67
CA MET A 189 16.59 1.95 5.29
C MET A 189 16.29 0.48 5.61
N VAL A 190 15.02 0.13 5.82
CA VAL A 190 14.59 -1.25 6.12
C VAL A 190 14.12 -1.99 4.86
N ALA A 191 13.61 -1.27 3.86
CA ALA A 191 13.10 -1.86 2.65
C ALA A 191 14.22 -2.46 1.78
N GLY A 192 14.05 -3.70 1.33
CA GLY A 192 14.98 -4.37 0.44
C GLY A 192 15.01 -3.75 -0.96
N ALA A 193 16.16 -3.86 -1.65
CA ALA A 193 16.28 -3.38 -3.02
C ALA A 193 15.41 -4.25 -3.98
N PRO A 194 14.46 -3.66 -4.73
CA PRO A 194 13.52 -4.40 -5.58
C PRO A 194 14.20 -5.15 -6.73
N GLU A 195 15.32 -4.64 -7.23
CA GLU A 195 16.14 -5.25 -8.29
C GLU A 195 16.67 -6.64 -7.90
N ARG A 196 16.95 -6.83 -6.60
CA ARG A 196 17.44 -8.09 -6.04
C ARG A 196 16.32 -9.10 -5.78
N ALA A 197 15.11 -8.62 -5.49
CA ALA A 197 13.92 -9.47 -5.41
C ALA A 197 13.49 -10.00 -6.79
N ALA A 198 13.61 -9.17 -7.83
CA ALA A 198 13.36 -9.57 -9.21
C ALA A 198 14.33 -10.66 -9.68
N SER A 199 15.62 -10.51 -9.39
CA SER A 199 16.66 -11.48 -9.77
C SER A 199 16.63 -12.78 -8.94
N ALA A 200 16.09 -12.77 -7.71
CA ALA A 200 15.87 -14.00 -6.92
C ALA A 200 14.70 -14.87 -7.44
N GLY A 201 13.76 -14.29 -8.20
CA GLY A 201 12.67 -15.02 -8.85
C GLY A 201 13.10 -15.77 -10.11
N GLU A 202 14.26 -15.41 -10.65
CA GLU A 202 14.87 -16.02 -11.84
C GLU A 202 15.76 -17.19 -11.37
N ARG A 203 15.13 -18.30 -10.99
CA ARG A 203 15.85 -19.54 -10.71
C ARG A 203 16.66 -19.92 -11.96
N PRO A 204 17.96 -20.28 -11.85
CA PRO A 204 18.67 -20.87 -12.98
C PRO A 204 17.91 -22.14 -13.40
N GLY A 205 17.50 -22.21 -14.66
CA GLY A 205 16.88 -23.42 -15.20
C GLY A 205 17.81 -24.63 -14.98
N PRO A 206 17.27 -25.85 -14.76
CA PRO A 206 18.08 -27.04 -14.62
C PRO A 206 18.71 -27.37 -15.98
N GLY A 207 19.89 -26.82 -16.26
CA GLY A 207 20.52 -26.94 -17.57
C GLY A 207 22.01 -26.59 -17.67
N ALA A 208 22.70 -26.33 -16.55
CA ALA A 208 24.15 -26.16 -16.56
C ALA A 208 24.80 -27.30 -15.78
N GLY A 209 24.96 -28.45 -16.44
CA GLY A 209 25.85 -29.51 -15.95
C GLY A 209 27.31 -29.03 -15.93
N PRO A 210 28.14 -29.50 -14.99
CA PRO A 210 29.54 -29.12 -14.94
C PRO A 210 30.31 -29.94 -15.99
N GLY A 211 30.40 -29.42 -17.21
CA GLY A 211 31.12 -30.11 -18.27
C GLY A 211 31.23 -29.31 -19.55
N SER A 212 32.19 -28.40 -19.62
CA SER A 212 33.10 -28.19 -20.78
C SER A 212 33.73 -26.80 -20.75
N SER A 213 34.87 -26.66 -20.09
CA SER A 213 35.87 -25.66 -20.49
C SER A 213 37.25 -26.13 -20.05
N MET A 214 37.83 -27.03 -20.84
CA MET A 214 39.26 -27.33 -20.76
C MET A 214 39.96 -26.38 -21.74
N PRO A 215 40.89 -25.51 -21.31
CA PRO A 215 41.59 -24.62 -22.24
C PRO A 215 42.66 -25.39 -23.01
N GLU A 216 42.46 -25.48 -24.33
CA GLU A 216 43.37 -26.04 -25.32
C GLU A 216 44.62 -25.16 -25.46
N LYS A 217 45.63 -25.36 -24.60
CA LYS A 217 46.98 -24.78 -24.81
C LYS A 217 48.08 -25.48 -24.02
N ARG A 218 48.21 -26.81 -24.16
CA ARG A 218 49.43 -27.52 -23.70
C ARG A 218 49.71 -28.83 -24.43
N ARG A 219 49.67 -28.82 -25.77
CA ARG A 219 50.08 -29.95 -26.60
C ARG A 219 51.26 -29.57 -27.50
N ARG A 220 52.38 -29.14 -26.92
CA ARG A 220 53.69 -28.99 -27.59
C ARG A 220 54.79 -28.83 -26.54
N ARG A 221 55.22 -29.94 -25.93
CA ARG A 221 56.54 -30.15 -25.30
C ARG A 221 56.61 -31.56 -24.72
N ARG A 222 56.81 -32.55 -25.58
CA ARG A 222 57.43 -33.85 -25.29
C ARG A 222 57.90 -34.44 -26.61
N VAL A 223 58.94 -33.82 -27.16
CA VAL A 223 59.93 -34.46 -28.04
C VAL A 223 61.24 -33.81 -27.66
N ARG A 224 61.96 -34.47 -26.76
CA ARG A 224 63.41 -34.53 -26.59
C ARG A 224 63.68 -35.32 -25.32
#